data_AF-A0A3D1JVD5-F1
#
_entry.id   AF-A0A3D1JVD5-F1
#
_cell.length_a   1.000
_cell.length_b   1.000
_cell.length_c   1.000
_cell.angle_alpha   90.00
_cell.angle_beta   90.00
_cell.angle_gamma   90.00
#
_symmetry.space_group_name_H-M   'P 1'
#
loop_
_entity.id
_entity.type
_entity.pdbx_description
1 polymer ?
#
loop_
_entity_poly.entity_id
_entity_poly.type
_entity_poly.pdbx_seq_one_letter_code
_entity_poly.pdbx_strand_id
1 'polypeptide(L)'
;MDEQISKEQLDEMNNDLKKLRDAIDKADDILCQSFIYRMQIVTGIAKYKKLHNLPVSDGEREYQILERLIEKFGEHNRPYIEDLYETVFAESRRMQEKLVK
;
A
#
# COMPACT_ATOMS: atom_id res chain seq x y z
N MET A 1 42.57 -14.54 -0.07
CA MET A 1 42.24 -15.70 0.79
C MET A 1 40.73 -15.77 0.74
N ASP A 2 40.21 -16.46 -0.26
CA ASP A 2 38.76 -16.63 -0.40
C ASP A 2 38.33 -17.64 0.65
N GLU A 3 37.64 -17.16 1.69
CA GLU A 3 36.93 -18.03 2.62
C GLU A 3 35.81 -18.71 1.83
N GLN A 4 36.06 -19.96 1.41
CA GLN A 4 35.01 -20.79 0.82
C GLN A 4 33.96 -21.08 1.90
N ILE A 5 32.77 -20.52 1.71
CA ILE A 5 31.59 -20.79 2.53
C ILE A 5 31.33 -22.30 2.46
N SER A 6 31.21 -22.95 3.62
CA SER A 6 30.90 -24.38 3.67
C SER A 6 29.50 -24.66 3.14
N LYS A 7 29.24 -25.90 2.70
CA LYS A 7 27.90 -26.33 2.26
C LYS A 7 26.84 -26.08 3.35
N GLU A 8 27.20 -26.31 4.61
CA GLU A 8 26.31 -26.10 5.75
C GLU A 8 25.98 -24.61 5.94
N GLN A 9 26.97 -23.72 5.80
CA GLN A 9 26.75 -22.27 5.86
C GLN A 9 25.89 -21.76 4.69
N LEU A 10 26.05 -22.31 3.48
CA LEU A 10 25.20 -21.99 2.34
C LEU A 10 23.75 -22.46 2.56
N ASP A 11 23.57 -23.67 3.08
CA ASP A 11 22.24 -24.23 3.38
C ASP A 11 21.53 -23.42 4.49
N GLU A 12 22.26 -22.96 5.51
CA GLU A 12 21.76 -22.09 6.57
C GLU A 12 21.35 -20.69 6.03
N MET A 13 22.23 -20.05 5.24
CA MET A 13 21.91 -18.76 4.60
C MET A 13 20.68 -18.85 3.69
N ASN A 14 20.56 -19.93 2.91
CA ASN A 14 19.38 -20.17 2.08
C ASN A 14 18.11 -20.34 2.91
N ASN A 15 18.20 -21.01 4.06
CA ASN A 15 17.08 -21.15 4.99
C ASN A 15 16.66 -19.80 5.59
N ASP A 16 17.61 -18.95 5.96
CA ASP A 16 17.30 -17.62 6.51
C ASP A 16 16.70 -16.69 5.46
N LEU A 17 17.22 -16.69 4.24
CA LEU A 17 16.59 -15.97 3.13
C LEU A 17 15.17 -16.46 2.86
N LYS A 18 14.94 -17.78 2.93
CA LYS A 18 13.61 -18.34 2.78
C LYS A 18 12.66 -17.84 3.88
N LYS A 19 13.07 -17.83 5.15
CA LYS A 19 12.24 -17.31 6.25
C LYS A 19 11.87 -15.84 6.06
N LEU A 20 12.81 -15.03 5.57
CA LEU A 20 12.56 -13.61 5.27
C LEU A 20 11.54 -13.44 4.14
N ARG A 21 11.62 -14.26 3.09
CA ARG A 21 10.64 -14.28 2.00
C ARG A 21 9.26 -14.74 2.46
N ASP A 22 9.20 -15.82 3.24
CA ASP A 22 7.95 -16.31 3.84
C ASP A 22 7.30 -15.23 4.74
N ALA A 23 8.08 -14.31 5.33
CA ALA A 23 7.57 -13.18 6.10
C ALA A 23 7.05 -12.05 5.19
N ILE A 24 7.72 -11.78 4.07
CA ILE A 24 7.23 -10.83 3.04
C ILE A 24 5.91 -11.32 2.46
N ASP A 25 5.80 -12.60 2.09
CA ASP A 25 4.58 -13.16 1.51
C ASP A 25 3.37 -12.91 2.43
N LYS A 26 3.55 -13.08 3.74
CA LYS A 26 2.50 -12.78 4.73
C LYS A 26 2.18 -11.29 4.84
N ALA A 27 3.18 -10.42 4.72
CA ALA A 27 2.97 -8.98 4.71
C ALA A 27 2.20 -8.54 3.46
N ASP A 28 2.53 -9.11 2.30
CA ASP A 28 1.89 -8.84 1.03
C ASP A 28 0.42 -9.26 1.03
N ASP A 29 0.09 -10.40 1.63
CA ASP A 29 -1.30 -10.83 1.84
C ASP A 29 -2.10 -9.80 2.66
N ILE A 30 -1.51 -9.29 3.75
CA ILE A 30 -2.13 -8.28 4.61
C ILE A 30 -2.29 -6.95 3.87
N LEU A 31 -1.28 -6.52 3.10
CA LEU A 31 -1.33 -5.31 2.29
C LEU A 31 -2.45 -5.41 1.25
N CYS A 32 -2.51 -6.51 0.51
CA CYS A 32 -3.55 -6.75 -0.50
C CYS A 32 -4.94 -6.78 0.13
N GLN A 33 -5.12 -7.50 1.24
CA GLN A 33 -6.39 -7.57 1.95
C GLN A 33 -6.85 -6.18 2.42
N SER A 34 -5.93 -5.40 3.00
CA SER A 34 -6.20 -4.05 3.48
C SER A 34 -6.56 -3.10 2.35
N PHE A 35 -5.85 -3.20 1.22
CA PHE A 35 -6.13 -2.40 0.03
C PHE A 35 -7.50 -2.73 -0.57
N ILE A 36 -7.83 -4.02 -0.73
CA ILE A 36 -9.14 -4.45 -1.25
C ILE A 36 -10.27 -3.95 -0.34
N TYR A 37 -10.12 -4.08 0.97
CA TYR A 37 -11.09 -3.56 1.93
C TYR A 37 -11.27 -2.03 1.78
N ARG A 38 -10.17 -1.28 1.65
CA ARG A 38 -10.21 0.16 1.37
C ARG A 38 -10.98 0.46 0.08
N MET A 39 -10.75 -0.31 -0.98
CA MET A 39 -11.45 -0.13 -2.27
C MET A 39 -12.95 -0.43 -2.19
N GLN A 40 -13.37 -1.40 -1.36
CA GLN A 40 -14.79 -1.62 -1.08
C GLN A 40 -15.45 -0.37 -0.47
N ILE A 41 -14.79 0.30 0.48
CA ILE A 41 -15.29 1.55 1.07
C ILE A 41 -15.36 2.66 0.01
N VAL A 42 -14.37 2.75 -0.88
CA VAL A 42 -14.37 3.73 -1.99
C VAL A 42 -15.61 3.59 -2.87
N THR A 43 -16.17 2.39 -3.05
CA THR A 43 -17.44 2.23 -3.78
C THR A 43 -18.61 2.95 -3.11
N GLY A 44 -18.65 2.97 -1.78
CA GLY A 44 -19.65 3.72 -1.01
C GLY A 44 -19.50 5.22 -1.18
N ILE A 45 -18.25 5.71 -1.14
CA ILE A 45 -17.92 7.12 -1.40
C ILE A 45 -18.34 7.52 -2.82
N ALA A 46 -18.08 6.68 -3.82
CA ALA A 46 -18.49 6.93 -5.20
C ALA A 46 -20.01 7.12 -5.32
N LYS A 47 -20.79 6.21 -4.71
CA LYS A 47 -22.27 6.28 -4.70
C LYS A 47 -22.76 7.56 -4.03
N TYR A 48 -22.17 7.92 -2.89
CA TYR A 48 -22.49 9.15 -2.19
C TYR A 48 -22.20 10.37 -3.06
N LYS A 49 -20.99 10.48 -3.62
CA LYS A 49 -20.60 11.59 -4.50
C LYS A 49 -21.52 11.71 -5.71
N LYS A 50 -21.90 10.58 -6.34
CA LYS A 50 -22.87 10.56 -7.44
C LYS A 50 -24.23 11.11 -7.04
N LEU A 51 -24.78 10.66 -5.90
CA LEU A 51 -26.07 11.12 -5.39
C LEU A 51 -26.09 12.62 -5.09
N HIS A 52 -24.97 13.15 -4.63
CA HIS A 52 -24.82 14.55 -4.21
C HIS A 52 -24.17 15.46 -5.26
N ASN A 53 -23.94 14.98 -6.48
CA ASN A 53 -23.24 15.70 -7.56
C ASN A 53 -21.87 16.29 -7.15
N LEU A 54 -21.11 15.54 -6.34
CA LEU A 54 -19.79 15.95 -5.87
C LEU A 54 -18.67 15.42 -6.80
N PRO A 55 -17.56 16.17 -6.98
CA PRO A 55 -16.45 15.74 -7.80
C PRO A 55 -15.67 14.57 -7.19
N VAL A 56 -15.11 13.71 -8.05
CA VAL A 56 -14.23 12.60 -7.62
C VAL A 56 -12.92 13.12 -7.01
N SER A 57 -12.31 14.13 -7.64
CA SER A 57 -11.08 14.77 -7.17
C SER A 57 -11.30 15.45 -5.82
N ASP A 58 -10.39 15.21 -4.88
CA ASP A 58 -10.39 15.80 -3.54
C ASP A 58 -8.95 15.86 -3.00
N GLY A 59 -8.16 16.79 -3.54
CA GLY A 59 -6.74 16.92 -3.21
C GLY A 59 -6.47 17.28 -1.75
N GLU A 60 -7.37 18.04 -1.12
CA GLU A 60 -7.28 18.35 0.30
C GLU A 60 -7.42 17.08 1.14
N ARG A 61 -8.39 16.22 0.81
CA ARG A 61 -8.55 14.95 1.52
C ARG A 61 -7.35 14.03 1.34
N GLU A 62 -6.78 13.97 0.15
CA GLU A 62 -5.58 13.17 -0.15
C GLU A 62 -4.36 13.66 0.65
N TYR A 63 -4.14 14.97 0.69
CA TYR A 63 -3.09 15.59 1.51
C TYR A 63 -3.27 15.28 3.01
N GLN A 64 -4.48 15.41 3.55
CA GLN A 64 -4.78 15.08 4.94
C GLN A 64 -4.51 13.60 5.27
N ILE A 65 -4.70 12.68 4.32
CA ILE A 65 -4.39 11.27 4.51
C ILE A 65 -2.88 11.06 4.58
N LEU A 66 -2.12 11.67 3.67
CA LEU A 66 -0.66 11.58 3.63
C LEU A 66 -0.04 12.09 4.94
N GLU A 67 -0.34 13.33 5.34
CA GLU A 67 0.25 13.90 6.55
C GLU A 67 -0.08 13.08 7.80
N ARG A 68 -1.32 12.61 7.94
CA ARG A 68 -1.71 11.71 9.04
C ARG A 68 -0.91 10.40 9.05
N LEU A 69 -0.61 9.83 7.89
CA LEU A 69 0.15 8.57 7.80
C LEU A 69 1.63 8.80 8.09
N ILE A 70 2.19 9.89 7.60
CA ILE A 70 3.60 10.24 7.82
C ILE A 70 3.83 10.58 9.29
N GLU A 71 2.93 11.34 9.92
CA GLU A 71 2.96 11.59 11.36
C GLU A 71 2.90 10.28 12.17
N LYS A 72 2.05 9.34 11.73
CA LYS A 72 1.86 8.06 12.44
C LYS A 72 3.02 7.08 12.26
N PHE A 73 3.59 7.00 11.06
CA PHE A 73 4.59 5.99 10.70
C PHE A 73 6.01 6.54 10.61
N GLY A 74 6.19 7.84 10.87
CA GLY A 74 7.47 8.51 10.99
C GLY A 74 7.91 9.19 9.70
N GLU A 75 8.44 10.41 9.87
CA GLU A 75 8.91 11.27 8.78
C GLU A 75 10.00 10.62 7.90
N HIS A 76 10.82 9.74 8.48
CA HIS A 76 11.84 8.97 7.73
C HIS A 76 11.25 8.03 6.67
N ASN A 77 9.95 7.72 6.76
CA ASN A 77 9.23 6.91 5.78
C ASN A 77 8.46 7.74 4.75
N ARG A 78 8.48 9.08 4.83
CA ARG A 78 7.76 9.99 3.93
C ARG A 78 7.85 9.61 2.45
N PRO A 79 9.05 9.49 1.84
CA PRO A 79 9.12 9.21 0.40
C PRO A 79 8.44 7.88 0.03
N TYR A 80 8.58 6.85 0.86
CA TYR A 80 7.93 5.55 0.61
C TYR A 80 6.41 5.61 0.78
N ILE A 81 5.91 6.38 1.75
CA ILE A 81 4.47 6.56 1.98
C ILE A 81 3.85 7.39 0.86
N GLU A 82 4.52 8.46 0.43
CA GLU A 82 4.08 9.32 -0.68
C GLU A 82 3.94 8.50 -1.97
N ASP A 83 4.99 7.80 -2.39
CA ASP A 83 4.97 6.96 -3.61
C ASP A 83 3.84 5.91 -3.59
N LEU A 84 3.69 5.22 -2.45
CA LEU A 84 2.64 4.21 -2.29
C LEU A 84 1.25 4.85 -2.37
N TYR A 85 1.04 5.95 -1.65
CA TYR A 85 -0.29 6.54 -1.53
C TYR A 85 -0.72 7.32 -2.76
N GLU A 86 0.21 7.87 -3.55
CA GLU A 86 -0.10 8.38 -4.88
C GLU A 86 -0.75 7.31 -5.75
N THR A 87 -0.20 6.10 -5.74
CA THR A 87 -0.75 4.95 -6.47
C THR A 87 -2.12 4.53 -5.90
N VAL A 88 -2.23 4.43 -4.58
CA VAL A 88 -3.50 4.08 -3.92
C VAL A 88 -4.60 5.09 -4.24
N PHE A 89 -4.30 6.40 -4.23
CA PHE A 89 -5.25 7.45 -4.58
C PHE A 89 -5.65 7.38 -6.06
N ALA A 90 -4.69 7.17 -6.96
CA ALA A 90 -4.96 7.03 -8.39
C ALA A 90 -5.97 5.89 -8.67
N GLU A 91 -5.77 4.71 -8.08
CA GLU A 91 -6.70 3.58 -8.26
C GLU A 91 -8.07 3.86 -7.60
N SER A 92 -8.09 4.60 -6.49
CA SER A 92 -9.34 5.05 -5.85
C SER A 92 -10.15 5.95 -6.77
N ARG A 93 -9.51 6.93 -7.40
CA ARG A 93 -10.16 7.85 -8.34
C ARG A 93 -10.65 7.09 -9.57
N ARG A 94 -9.81 6.23 -10.14
CA ARG A 94 -10.15 5.38 -11.28
C ARG A 94 -11.39 4.51 -11.02
N MET A 95 -11.53 3.94 -9.82
CA MET A 95 -12.73 3.19 -9.45
C MET A 95 -13.95 4.11 -9.31
N GLN A 96 -13.81 5.25 -8.63
CA GLN A 96 -14.90 6.21 -8.48
C GLN A 96 -15.40 6.73 -9.83
N GLU A 97 -14.50 7.10 -10.74
CA GLU A 97 -14.85 7.58 -12.09
C GLU A 97 -15.67 6.56 -12.88
N LYS A 98 -15.41 5.27 -12.72
CA LYS A 98 -16.21 4.21 -13.34
C LYS A 98 -17.63 4.12 -12.77
N LEU A 99 -17.82 4.50 -11.51
CA LEU A 99 -19.08 4.37 -10.78
C LEU A 99 -19.92 5.65 -10.78
N VAL A 100 -19.28 6.82 -10.89
CA VAL A 100 -19.93 8.13 -10.90
C VAL A 100 -20.50 8.48 -12.29
N LYS A 101 -19.91 7.96 -13.37
CA LYS A 101 -20.57 7.89 -14.70
C LYS A 101 -21.94 7.22 -14.56
#